data_AF-A0A0P0GCN0-F1
#
_entry.id   AF-A0A0P0GCN0-F1
#
_cell.length_a   1.000
_cell.length_b   1.000
_cell.length_c   1.000
_cell.angle_alpha   90.00
_cell.angle_beta   90.00
_cell.angle_gamma   90.00
#
_symmetry.space_group_name_H-M   'P 1'
#
loop_
_entity.id
_entity.type
_entity.pdbx_description
1 polymer ?
#
loop_
_entity_poly.entity_id
_entity_poly.type
_entity_poly.pdbx_seq_one_letter_code
_entity_poly.pdbx_strand_id
1 'polypeptide(L)'
;MSFGNRKQILKKADELHDCMGVSPYQYVLSRRWEKDFPAEEKRSFYRMLSYADFYSYFERLYAAYSRFESLEEALQVYSGLPIEKLCAFLEVSSRSPQKKLNMFLRWMIRKGPEVDFGIWESFDCRDLIIPLDTHVCRVARLLELTETETFSLKNAQRITAALAEVFPDDPCFGDFALFGYGVNNK
;
A
#
# COMPACT_ATOMS: atom_id res chain seq x y z
N MET A 1 13.00 -6.63 -15.78
CA MET A 1 12.18 -7.71 -15.17
C MET A 1 10.76 -7.18 -14.97
N SER A 2 9.73 -7.85 -15.51
CA SER A 2 8.35 -7.44 -15.25
C SER A 2 7.92 -7.90 -13.85
N PHE A 3 7.71 -6.95 -12.94
CA PHE A 3 7.22 -7.20 -11.59
C PHE A 3 5.72 -7.54 -11.53
N GLY A 4 5.05 -7.75 -12.67
CA GLY A 4 3.59 -7.89 -12.79
C GLY A 4 3.09 -9.28 -13.19
N ASN A 5 3.79 -10.38 -12.87
CA ASN A 5 3.27 -11.72 -13.20
C ASN A 5 2.05 -12.07 -12.33
N ARG A 6 0.85 -11.80 -12.85
CA ARG A 6 -0.45 -12.07 -12.21
C ARG A 6 -0.58 -13.52 -11.74
N LYS A 7 -0.13 -14.50 -12.53
CA LYS A 7 -0.25 -15.93 -12.17
C LYS A 7 0.55 -16.25 -10.91
N GLN A 8 1.77 -15.72 -10.79
CA GLN A 8 2.60 -15.93 -9.60
C GLN A 8 2.03 -15.20 -8.37
N ILE A 9 1.48 -13.99 -8.57
CA ILE A 9 0.82 -13.23 -7.50
C ILE A 9 -0.36 -14.03 -6.93
N LEU A 10 -1.27 -14.48 -7.80
CA LEU A 10 -2.44 -15.24 -7.38
C LEU A 10 -2.04 -16.53 -6.68
N LYS A 11 -1.14 -17.31 -7.26
CA LYS A 11 -0.65 -18.55 -6.63
C LYS A 11 -0.15 -18.34 -5.20
N LYS A 12 0.60 -17.25 -4.97
CA LYS A 12 1.16 -16.94 -3.64
C LYS A 12 0.14 -16.33 -2.69
N ALA A 13 -0.83 -15.59 -3.20
CA ALA A 13 -1.97 -15.12 -2.41
C ALA A 13 -2.85 -16.29 -1.96
N ASP A 14 -3.12 -17.26 -2.84
CA ASP A 14 -3.87 -18.48 -2.55
C ASP A 14 -3.11 -19.32 -1.51
N GLU A 15 -1.80 -19.53 -1.67
CA GLU A 15 -0.96 -20.24 -0.69
C GLU A 15 -1.01 -19.59 0.70
N LEU A 16 -1.00 -18.25 0.77
CA LEU A 16 -1.14 -17.52 2.04
C LEU A 16 -2.56 -17.65 2.61
N HIS A 17 -3.59 -17.57 1.75
CA HIS A 17 -4.98 -17.71 2.16
C HIS A 17 -5.28 -19.10 2.73
N ASP A 18 -4.81 -20.16 2.06
CA ASP A 18 -4.96 -21.54 2.51
C ASP A 18 -4.26 -21.78 3.86
N CYS A 19 -3.10 -21.15 4.07
CA CYS A 19 -2.37 -21.19 5.34
C CYS A 19 -3.13 -20.49 6.47
N MET A 20 -3.69 -19.30 6.20
CA MET A 20 -4.46 -18.53 7.17
C MET A 20 -5.85 -19.13 7.45
N GLY A 21 -6.42 -19.83 6.48
CA GLY A 21 -7.77 -20.39 6.54
C GLY A 21 -8.86 -19.32 6.50
N VAL A 22 -10.03 -19.66 7.07
CA VAL A 22 -11.27 -18.86 6.95
C VAL A 22 -11.21 -17.47 7.61
N SER A 23 -10.24 -17.23 8.50
CA SER A 23 -10.10 -15.94 9.18
C SER A 23 -8.62 -15.57 9.36
N PRO A 24 -8.07 -14.69 8.50
CA PRO A 24 -6.75 -14.11 8.69
C PRO A 24 -6.55 -13.46 10.05
N TYR A 25 -7.59 -12.82 10.60
CA TYR A 25 -7.55 -12.21 11.93
C TYR A 25 -7.30 -13.25 13.03
N GLN A 26 -8.07 -14.35 13.05
CA GLN A 26 -7.88 -15.42 14.02
C GLN A 26 -6.54 -16.13 13.82
N TYR A 27 -6.08 -16.28 12.58
CA TYR A 27 -4.76 -16.81 12.28
C TYR A 27 -3.64 -15.99 12.93
N VAL A 28 -3.68 -14.67 12.78
CA VAL A 28 -2.71 -13.75 13.40
C VAL A 28 -2.72 -13.89 14.92
N LEU A 29 -3.89 -13.81 15.55
CA LEU A 29 -4.04 -13.91 17.01
C LEU A 29 -3.64 -15.29 17.58
N SER A 30 -3.79 -16.36 16.79
CA SER A 30 -3.42 -17.71 17.21
C SER A 30 -1.90 -17.94 17.32
N ARG A 31 -1.07 -17.01 16.80
CA ARG A 31 0.39 -17.17 16.67
C ARG A 31 0.84 -18.40 15.86
N ARG A 32 -0.04 -19.02 15.08
CA ARG A 32 0.32 -20.16 14.21
C ARG A 32 1.42 -19.80 13.20
N TRP A 33 1.44 -18.55 12.76
CA TRP A 33 2.46 -18.00 11.87
C TRP A 33 3.90 -18.15 12.38
N GLU A 34 4.14 -18.33 13.67
CA GLU A 34 5.48 -18.59 14.20
C GLU A 34 6.07 -19.90 13.69
N LYS A 35 5.21 -20.89 13.39
CA LYS A 35 5.60 -22.18 12.83
C LYS A 35 5.58 -22.17 11.31
N ASP A 36 4.58 -21.52 10.71
CA ASP A 36 4.41 -21.49 9.26
C ASP A 36 5.44 -20.58 8.58
N PHE A 37 5.88 -19.53 9.28
CA PHE A 37 6.88 -18.57 8.83
C PHE A 37 7.99 -18.37 9.88
N PRO A 38 8.92 -19.33 10.08
CA PRO A 38 9.95 -19.20 11.11
C PRO A 38 10.85 -17.97 10.92
N ALA A 39 11.18 -17.28 12.02
CA ALA A 39 11.96 -16.03 12.00
C ALA A 39 13.39 -16.21 11.46
N GLU A 40 13.94 -17.41 11.57
CA GLU A 40 15.27 -17.80 11.09
C GLU A 40 15.29 -18.18 9.60
N GLU A 41 14.13 -18.38 8.97
CA GLU A 41 14.02 -18.86 7.59
C GLU A 41 14.17 -17.70 6.58
N LYS A 42 15.37 -17.61 5.98
CA LYS A 42 15.74 -16.55 5.04
C LYS A 42 15.39 -16.86 3.58
N ARG A 43 14.91 -18.08 3.27
CA ARG A 43 14.44 -18.40 1.91
C ARG A 43 13.33 -17.44 1.50
N SER A 44 13.34 -17.10 0.22
CA SER A 44 12.28 -16.29 -0.38
C SER A 44 10.94 -17.04 -0.34
N PHE A 45 9.94 -16.43 0.28
CA PHE A 45 8.54 -16.85 0.15
C PHE A 45 7.91 -16.25 -1.12
N TYR A 46 8.11 -14.95 -1.31
CA TYR A 46 7.64 -14.24 -2.49
C TYR A 46 8.65 -13.17 -2.93
N ARG A 47 9.39 -13.49 -3.99
CA ARG A 47 10.39 -12.62 -4.62
C ARG A 47 11.51 -12.21 -3.67
N MET A 48 11.48 -10.97 -3.17
CA MET A 48 12.48 -10.44 -2.25
C MET A 48 12.02 -10.56 -0.79
N LEU A 49 10.78 -11.00 -0.56
CA LEU A 49 10.25 -11.23 0.78
C LEU A 49 10.51 -12.68 1.19
N SER A 50 11.26 -12.85 2.27
CA SER A 50 11.57 -14.11 2.92
C SER A 50 10.48 -14.54 3.89
N TYR A 51 10.55 -15.79 4.38
CA TYR A 51 9.67 -16.21 5.48
C TYR A 51 9.91 -15.36 6.73
N ALA A 52 11.17 -15.01 7.03
CA ALA A 52 11.52 -14.10 8.12
C ALA A 52 10.85 -12.71 7.98
N ASP A 53 10.76 -12.15 6.77
CA ASP A 53 10.04 -10.89 6.55
C ASP A 53 8.54 -11.04 6.89
N PHE A 54 7.93 -12.15 6.48
CA PHE A 54 6.53 -12.46 6.81
C PHE A 54 6.33 -12.67 8.32
N TYR A 55 7.25 -13.33 9.02
CA TYR A 55 7.24 -13.44 10.48
C TYR A 55 7.13 -12.05 11.11
N SER A 56 8.01 -11.13 10.71
CA SER A 56 8.02 -9.78 11.28
C SER A 56 6.75 -8.99 10.93
N TYR A 57 6.10 -9.24 9.79
CA TYR A 57 4.79 -8.64 9.51
C TYR A 57 3.70 -9.20 10.41
N PHE A 58 3.65 -10.52 10.60
CA PHE A 58 2.65 -11.15 11.46
C PHE A 58 2.84 -10.80 12.94
N GLU A 59 4.08 -10.67 13.40
CA GLU A 59 4.41 -10.22 14.75
C GLU A 59 3.84 -8.82 15.03
N ARG A 60 4.00 -7.88 14.09
CA ARG A 60 3.45 -6.53 14.21
C ARG A 60 1.92 -6.51 14.16
N LEU A 61 1.32 -7.30 13.26
CA LEU A 61 -0.14 -7.45 13.20
C LEU A 61 -0.70 -8.08 14.48
N TYR A 62 -0.01 -9.07 15.06
CA TYR A 62 -0.37 -9.66 16.34
C TYR A 62 -0.33 -8.61 17.45
N ALA A 63 0.74 -7.82 17.54
CA ALA A 63 0.86 -6.74 18.52
C ALA A 63 -0.25 -5.68 18.37
N ALA A 64 -0.64 -5.34 17.14
CA ALA A 64 -1.75 -4.43 16.86
C ALA A 64 -3.10 -5.04 17.29
N TYR A 65 -3.46 -6.21 16.75
CA TYR A 65 -4.76 -6.83 17.00
C TYR A 65 -4.96 -7.38 18.42
N SER A 66 -3.88 -7.54 19.19
CA SER A 66 -3.97 -7.88 20.62
C SER A 66 -4.31 -6.67 21.51
N ARG A 67 -4.20 -5.45 20.97
CA ARG A 67 -4.34 -4.19 21.73
C ARG A 67 -5.44 -3.26 21.22
N PHE A 68 -5.76 -3.36 19.94
CA PHE A 68 -6.68 -2.49 19.22
C PHE A 68 -7.69 -3.35 18.46
N GLU A 69 -8.89 -2.83 18.22
CA GLU A 69 -9.95 -3.54 17.51
C GLU A 69 -9.64 -3.66 16.01
N SER A 70 -8.84 -2.73 15.47
CA SER A 70 -8.49 -2.69 14.05
C SER A 70 -7.07 -2.17 13.80
N LEU A 71 -6.59 -2.40 12.58
CA LEU A 71 -5.32 -1.81 12.14
C LEU A 71 -5.44 -0.29 12.03
N GLU A 72 -6.61 0.23 11.66
CA GLU A 72 -6.86 1.68 11.60
C GLU A 72 -6.61 2.35 12.95
N GLU A 73 -7.17 1.77 14.02
CA GLU A 73 -6.99 2.25 15.39
C GLU A 73 -5.52 2.14 15.83
N ALA A 74 -4.87 1.01 15.53
CA ALA A 74 -3.45 0.82 15.85
C ALA A 74 -2.56 1.88 15.18
N LEU A 75 -2.90 2.32 13.96
CA LEU A 75 -2.16 3.38 13.26
C LEU A 75 -2.35 4.77 13.90
N GLN A 76 -3.38 4.99 14.72
CA GLN A 76 -3.57 6.28 15.40
C GLN A 76 -2.52 6.60 16.47
N VAL A 77 -1.80 5.58 16.96
CA VAL A 77 -0.67 5.77 17.90
C VAL A 77 0.50 6.52 17.26
N TYR A 78 0.65 6.42 15.94
CA TYR A 78 1.71 7.07 15.19
C TYR A 78 1.30 8.48 14.76
N SER A 79 2.27 9.38 14.62
CA SER A 79 2.04 10.76 14.16
C SER A 79 2.25 10.91 12.66
N GLY A 80 1.73 12.01 12.10
CA GLY A 80 1.91 12.38 10.69
C GLY A 80 0.80 11.87 9.78
N LEU A 81 1.07 11.94 8.47
CA LEU A 81 0.16 11.50 7.41
C LEU A 81 -0.06 9.97 7.45
N PRO A 82 -1.14 9.45 6.84
CA PRO A 82 -1.43 8.01 6.83
C PRO A 82 -0.25 7.15 6.36
N ILE A 83 0.51 7.62 5.36
CA ILE A 83 1.71 6.92 4.86
C ILE A 83 2.85 6.89 5.88
N GLU A 84 3.03 7.96 6.65
CA GLU A 84 4.06 8.04 7.68
C GLU A 84 3.72 7.11 8.84
N LYS A 85 2.46 7.09 9.25
CA LYS A 85 1.91 6.15 10.25
C LYS A 85 2.13 4.70 9.82
N LEU A 86 1.75 4.34 8.58
CA LEU A 86 1.90 2.99 8.06
C LEU A 86 3.37 2.58 7.88
N CYS A 87 4.23 3.50 7.42
CA CYS A 87 5.67 3.26 7.32
C CYS A 87 6.31 3.04 8.70
N ALA A 88 5.92 3.82 9.71
CA ALA A 88 6.38 3.65 11.08
C ALA A 88 5.91 2.31 11.67
N PHE A 89 4.65 1.93 11.43
CA PHE A 89 4.12 0.62 11.82
C PHE A 89 4.91 -0.54 11.20
N LEU A 90 5.22 -0.47 9.90
CA LEU A 90 5.96 -1.52 9.18
C LEU A 90 7.50 -1.43 9.35
N GLU A 91 8.00 -0.43 10.07
CA GLU A 91 9.43 -0.12 10.22
C GLU A 91 10.17 0.04 8.88
N VAL A 92 9.52 0.68 7.92
CA VAL A 92 10.10 1.01 6.62
C VAL A 92 10.25 2.52 6.45
N SER A 93 11.18 2.94 5.59
CA SER A 93 11.41 4.37 5.38
C SER A 93 10.25 5.03 4.65
N SER A 94 9.69 6.11 5.22
CA SER A 94 8.73 6.98 4.54
C SER A 94 9.37 7.88 3.46
N ARG A 95 10.68 7.79 3.21
CA ARG A 95 11.41 8.66 2.27
C ARG A 95 11.34 8.23 0.81
N SER A 96 10.80 7.04 0.54
CA SER A 96 10.57 6.53 -0.83
C SER A 96 9.14 6.85 -1.29
N PRO A 97 8.82 6.76 -2.60
CA PRO A 97 7.45 6.97 -3.09
C PRO A 97 6.40 6.01 -2.54
N GLN A 98 6.83 4.88 -1.97
CA GLN A 98 6.00 3.90 -1.28
C GLN A 98 4.71 3.50 -2.03
N LYS A 99 4.78 3.32 -3.35
CA LYS A 99 3.63 2.98 -4.23
C LYS A 99 2.67 1.97 -3.60
N LYS A 100 3.18 0.82 -3.14
CA LYS A 100 2.34 -0.28 -2.63
C LYS A 100 1.59 0.11 -1.35
N LEU A 101 2.24 0.85 -0.46
CA LEU A 101 1.64 1.30 0.78
C LEU A 101 0.64 2.43 0.51
N ASN A 102 0.95 3.34 -0.40
CA ASN A 102 0.00 4.36 -0.87
C ASN A 102 -1.22 3.72 -1.57
N MET A 103 -1.03 2.67 -2.37
CA MET A 103 -2.14 1.88 -2.94
C MET A 103 -3.01 1.26 -1.84
N PHE A 104 -2.39 0.62 -0.84
CA PHE A 104 -3.11 0.03 0.27
C PHE A 104 -3.92 1.09 1.03
N LEU A 105 -3.31 2.21 1.41
CA LEU A 105 -3.98 3.31 2.09
C LEU A 105 -5.13 3.88 1.26
N ARG A 106 -4.94 4.04 -0.05
CA ARG A 106 -6.00 4.47 -0.96
C ARG A 106 -7.20 3.52 -0.89
N TRP A 107 -6.97 2.20 -0.96
CA TRP A 107 -8.05 1.22 -0.85
C TRP A 107 -8.78 1.28 0.49
N MET A 108 -8.07 1.53 1.58
CA MET A 108 -8.69 1.54 2.91
C MET A 108 -9.47 2.84 3.18
N ILE A 109 -8.95 3.99 2.73
CA ILE A 109 -9.43 5.34 3.09
C ILE A 109 -10.44 5.89 2.08
N ARG A 110 -10.22 5.75 0.77
CA ARG A 110 -11.15 6.31 -0.23
C ARG A 110 -12.43 5.51 -0.32
N LYS A 111 -13.55 6.22 -0.33
CA LYS A 111 -14.88 5.70 -0.67
C LYS A 111 -15.10 5.91 -2.17
N GLY A 112 -14.90 4.88 -2.99
CA GLY A 112 -14.83 5.03 -4.46
C GLY A 112 -15.02 3.71 -5.24
N PRO A 113 -15.15 3.73 -6.58
CA PRO A 113 -15.79 2.65 -7.34
C PRO A 113 -14.99 1.33 -7.32
N GLU A 114 -15.72 0.23 -7.14
CA GLU A 114 -15.41 -1.24 -7.12
C GLU A 114 -14.13 -1.74 -6.42
N VAL A 115 -13.02 -1.00 -6.42
CA VAL A 115 -11.70 -1.47 -5.94
C VAL A 115 -11.23 -0.83 -4.64
N ASP A 116 -11.80 0.30 -4.23
CA ASP A 116 -11.47 0.94 -2.95
C ASP A 116 -12.54 0.56 -1.92
N PHE A 117 -12.12 -0.06 -0.81
CA PHE A 117 -13.02 -0.57 0.23
C PHE A 117 -13.67 0.56 1.03
N GLY A 118 -12.92 1.63 1.32
CA GLY A 118 -13.41 2.78 2.07
C GLY A 118 -13.92 2.44 3.48
N ILE A 119 -13.28 1.46 4.13
CA ILE A 119 -13.69 0.96 5.45
C ILE A 119 -12.99 1.69 6.61
N TRP A 120 -12.05 2.61 6.32
CA TRP A 120 -11.42 3.46 7.33
C TRP A 120 -12.05 4.85 7.30
N GLU A 121 -12.41 5.35 8.48
CA GLU A 121 -13.21 6.57 8.68
C GLU A 121 -12.41 7.69 9.37
N SER A 122 -11.29 7.35 9.98
CA SER A 122 -10.45 8.24 10.81
C SER A 122 -9.40 9.01 10.00
N PHE A 123 -9.30 8.75 8.70
CA PHE A 123 -8.35 9.38 7.80
C PHE A 123 -9.08 10.11 6.67
N ASP A 124 -8.52 11.24 6.24
CA ASP A 124 -9.07 12.03 5.14
C ASP A 124 -8.41 11.62 3.80
N CYS A 125 -9.21 11.61 2.72
CA CYS A 125 -8.70 11.37 1.37
C CYS A 125 -7.70 12.44 0.92
N ARG A 126 -7.82 13.65 1.46
CA ARG A 126 -6.89 14.77 1.23
C ARG A 126 -5.46 14.48 1.68
N ASP A 127 -5.28 13.58 2.64
CA ASP A 127 -3.97 13.21 3.19
C ASP A 127 -3.28 12.07 2.43
N LEU A 128 -3.93 11.52 1.39
CA LEU A 128 -3.36 10.46 0.55
C LEU A 128 -2.33 11.02 -0.44
N ILE A 129 -1.26 10.25 -0.65
CA ILE A 129 -0.27 10.51 -1.71
C ILE A 129 -0.55 9.57 -2.88
N ILE A 130 -0.44 10.11 -4.11
CA ILE A 130 -0.63 9.33 -5.34
C ILE A 130 0.25 8.07 -5.34
N PRO A 131 -0.30 6.88 -5.65
CA PRO A 131 0.51 5.67 -5.79
C PRO A 131 1.39 5.72 -7.05
N LEU A 132 2.48 6.47 -6.97
CA LEU A 132 3.35 6.75 -8.10
C LEU A 132 3.85 5.45 -8.74
N ASP A 133 3.74 5.36 -10.06
CA ASP A 133 4.36 4.31 -10.85
C ASP A 133 4.96 4.86 -12.14
N THR A 134 5.61 4.00 -12.91
CA THR A 134 6.30 4.42 -14.14
C THR A 134 5.35 5.03 -15.16
N HIS A 135 4.10 4.56 -15.23
CA HIS A 135 3.11 5.10 -16.15
C HIS A 135 2.61 6.46 -15.67
N VAL A 136 2.21 6.55 -14.40
CA VAL A 136 1.77 7.80 -13.75
C VAL A 136 2.86 8.87 -13.87
N CYS A 137 4.12 8.50 -13.61
CA CYS A 137 5.27 9.41 -13.72
C CYS A 137 5.45 9.95 -15.15
N ARG A 138 5.31 9.08 -16.16
CA ARG A 138 5.41 9.47 -17.58
C ARG A 138 4.26 10.38 -18.00
N VAL A 139 3.02 10.04 -17.64
CA VAL A 139 1.86 10.87 -17.98
C VAL A 139 1.93 12.22 -17.26
N ALA A 140 2.31 12.24 -15.99
CA ALA A 140 2.54 13.48 -15.24
C ALA A 140 3.59 14.37 -15.91
N ARG A 141 4.66 13.79 -16.48
CA ARG A 141 5.66 14.56 -17.23
C ARG A 141 5.10 15.15 -18.53
N LEU A 142 4.29 14.37 -19.26
CA LEU A 142 3.62 14.83 -20.49
C LEU A 142 2.62 15.95 -20.24
N LEU A 143 1.97 15.92 -19.07
CA LEU A 143 1.06 16.96 -18.59
C LEU A 143 1.78 18.10 -17.86
N GLU A 144 3.11 18.12 -17.86
CA GLU A 144 3.97 19.14 -17.23
C GLU A 144 3.75 19.31 -15.71
N LEU A 145 3.17 18.31 -15.03
CA LEU A 145 3.01 18.29 -13.58
C LEU A 145 4.35 18.07 -12.86
N THR A 146 5.29 17.41 -13.52
CA THR A 146 6.68 17.23 -13.06
C THR A 146 7.68 17.65 -14.12
N GLU A 147 8.87 18.07 -13.68
CA GLU A 147 9.97 18.44 -14.58
C GLU A 147 10.72 17.21 -15.13
N THR A 148 10.72 16.12 -14.37
CA THR A 148 11.45 14.87 -14.67
C THR A 148 10.58 13.63 -14.49
N GLU A 149 10.95 12.54 -15.16
CA GLU A 149 10.37 11.21 -14.97
C GLU A 149 11.03 10.44 -13.80
N THR A 150 11.44 11.15 -12.74
CA THR A 150 12.11 10.50 -11.60
C THR A 150 11.09 9.84 -10.67
N PHE A 151 11.31 8.56 -10.37
CA PHE A 151 10.54 7.81 -9.38
C PHE A 151 10.94 8.22 -7.94
N SER A 152 10.43 9.35 -7.47
CA SER A 152 10.79 9.93 -6.17
C SER A 152 9.56 10.39 -5.38
N LEU A 153 9.68 10.38 -4.05
CA LEU A 153 8.61 10.86 -3.16
C LEU A 153 8.25 12.31 -3.47
N LYS A 154 9.26 13.14 -3.76
CA LYS A 154 9.07 14.54 -4.17
C LYS A 154 8.16 14.65 -5.39
N ASN A 155 8.36 13.82 -6.41
CA ASN A 155 7.49 13.81 -7.59
C ASN A 155 6.09 13.30 -7.25
N ALA A 156 5.94 12.28 -6.40
CA ALA A 156 4.63 11.81 -5.94
C ALA A 156 3.85 12.92 -5.22
N GLN A 157 4.51 13.66 -4.33
CA GLN A 157 3.94 14.81 -3.62
C GLN A 157 3.59 15.96 -4.57
N ARG A 158 4.46 16.27 -5.54
CA ARG A 158 4.19 17.33 -6.53
C ARG A 158 2.97 17.01 -7.40
N ILE A 159 2.87 15.77 -7.87
CA ILE A 159 1.69 15.31 -8.63
C ILE A 159 0.44 15.39 -7.75
N THR A 160 0.53 14.92 -6.50
CA THR A 160 -0.59 14.98 -5.54
C THR A 160 -1.05 16.42 -5.33
N ALA A 161 -0.12 17.36 -5.14
CA ALA A 161 -0.45 18.78 -4.96
C ALA A 161 -1.13 19.38 -6.20
N ALA A 162 -0.65 19.07 -7.40
CA ALA A 162 -1.28 19.54 -8.63
C ALA A 162 -2.67 18.94 -8.84
N LEU A 163 -2.86 17.66 -8.52
CA LEU A 163 -4.18 17.02 -8.56
C LEU A 163 -5.14 17.59 -7.51
N ALA A 164 -4.65 18.04 -6.36
CA ALA A 164 -5.45 18.69 -5.34
C ALA A 164 -6.02 20.05 -5.80
N GLU A 165 -5.44 20.70 -6.81
CA GLU A 165 -6.01 21.91 -7.41
C GLU A 165 -7.32 21.62 -8.17
N VAL A 166 -7.45 20.40 -8.70
CA VAL A 166 -8.62 19.95 -9.48
C VAL A 166 -9.59 19.13 -8.62
N PHE A 167 -9.05 18.30 -7.73
CA PHE A 167 -9.78 17.39 -6.84
C PHE A 167 -9.39 17.69 -5.38
N PRO A 168 -9.83 18.82 -4.80
CA PRO A 168 -9.35 19.30 -3.50
C PRO A 168 -9.73 18.40 -2.32
N ASP A 169 -10.80 17.60 -2.46
CA ASP A 169 -11.27 16.69 -1.42
C ASP A 169 -10.73 15.26 -1.59
N ASP A 170 -10.22 14.93 -2.78
CA ASP A 170 -9.68 13.61 -3.11
C ASP A 170 -8.65 13.71 -4.24
N PRO A 171 -7.42 14.15 -3.96
CA PRO A 171 -6.38 14.29 -4.98
C PRO A 171 -6.06 12.96 -5.69
N CYS A 172 -6.22 11.84 -4.98
CA CYS A 172 -5.98 10.50 -5.53
C CYS A 172 -7.07 10.04 -6.50
N PHE A 173 -8.22 10.71 -6.59
CA PHE A 173 -9.22 10.48 -7.63
C PHE A 173 -8.62 10.63 -9.03
N GLY A 174 -7.73 11.60 -9.22
CA GLY A 174 -7.05 11.88 -10.48
C GLY A 174 -6.11 10.77 -10.97
N ASP A 175 -5.74 9.81 -10.11
CA ASP A 175 -4.90 8.67 -10.48
C ASP A 175 -5.51 7.87 -11.65
N PHE A 176 -6.82 7.62 -11.59
CA PHE A 176 -7.52 6.88 -12.64
C PHE A 176 -7.44 7.57 -14.00
N ALA A 177 -7.49 8.90 -14.02
CA ALA A 177 -7.36 9.69 -15.26
C ALA A 177 -5.94 9.58 -15.83
N LEU A 178 -4.90 9.58 -14.98
CA LEU A 178 -3.51 9.38 -15.38
C LEU A 178 -3.27 7.97 -15.93
N PHE A 179 -4.01 6.95 -15.47
CA PHE A 179 -3.99 5.61 -16.06
C PHE A 179 -4.79 5.51 -17.38
N GLY A 180 -5.94 6.19 -17.49
CA GLY A 180 -6.82 6.11 -18.66
C GLY A 180 -6.23 6.74 -19.92
N TYR A 181 -5.49 7.85 -19.79
CA TYR A 181 -4.87 8.55 -20.93
C TYR A 181 -3.86 7.68 -21.69
N GLY A 182 -3.21 6.74 -21.01
CA GLY A 182 -2.25 5.82 -21.60
C GLY A 182 -2.82 4.63 -22.36
N VAL A 183 -4.08 4.29 -22.10
CA VAL A 183 -4.78 3.18 -22.77
C VAL A 183 -5.40 3.64 -24.09
N ASN A 184 -5.83 4.89 -24.16
CA ASN A 184 -6.53 5.46 -25.32
C ASN A 184 -5.62 6.07 -26.39
N ASN A 185 -4.33 6.25 -26.12
CA ASN A 185 -3.36 6.83 -27.07
C ASN A 185 -2.35 5.79 -27.60
N LYS A 186 -2.83 4.59 -27.93
CA LYS A 186 -2.05 3.58 -28.67
C LYS A 186 -2.49 3.50 -30.11
#